data_AF-A0A3D3YQI2-F1
#
_entry.id   AF-A0A3D3YQI2-F1
#
_cell.length_a   1.000
_cell.length_b   1.000
_cell.length_c   1.000
_cell.angle_alpha   90.00
_cell.angle_beta   90.00
_cell.angle_gamma   90.00
#
_symmetry.space_group_name_H-M   'P 1'
#
loop_
_entity.id
_entity.type
_entity.pdbx_description
1 polymer ?
#
loop_
_entity_poly.entity_id
_entity_poly.type
_entity_poly.pdbx_seq_one_letter_code
_entity_poly.pdbx_strand_id
1 'polypeptide(L)'
;MTEGRLMKLVKAGYPHVKEGAGLAPWVLPEYGLNRTADEVGDSGLLEVSQPLGLAEGVEQLLGMAPEPLDVSAQDWQDAVKKWPPLSQVGAVVAAFIEASGLVMAQRQVIKAKVDPMVICRGLAILLFAPFTDKGRLLLEEMSDVLGEQADDPADLIRSYA
;
A
#
# COMPACT_ATOMS: atom_id res chain seq x y z
N MET A 1 5.95 -23.66 7.59
CA MET A 1 5.84 -22.79 6.41
C MET A 1 6.92 -23.18 5.42
N THR A 2 6.58 -23.36 4.14
CA THR A 2 7.58 -23.47 3.08
C THR A 2 8.32 -22.14 2.99
N GLU A 3 9.64 -22.16 3.09
CA GLU A 3 10.47 -20.97 3.14
C GLU A 3 10.31 -20.11 1.86
N GLY A 4 10.08 -18.81 2.03
CA GLY A 4 9.98 -17.84 0.93
C GLY A 4 8.62 -17.86 0.21
N ARG A 5 7.59 -18.50 0.76
CA ARG A 5 6.29 -18.65 0.10
C ARG A 5 5.55 -17.32 0.00
N LEU A 6 5.54 -16.54 1.09
CA LEU A 6 4.89 -15.24 1.12
C LEU A 6 5.55 -14.29 0.11
N MET A 7 6.87 -14.22 0.15
CA MET A 7 7.67 -13.44 -0.79
C MET A 7 7.36 -13.81 -2.24
N LYS A 8 7.33 -15.10 -2.59
CA LYS A 8 7.02 -15.53 -3.95
C LYS A 8 5.60 -15.16 -4.38
N LEU A 9 4.60 -15.28 -3.49
CA LEU A 9 3.22 -14.88 -3.76
C LEU A 9 3.11 -13.37 -3.99
N VAL A 10 3.76 -12.56 -3.15
CA VAL A 10 3.79 -11.10 -3.30
C VAL A 10 4.41 -10.71 -4.63
N LYS A 11 5.57 -11.28 -4.98
CA LYS A 11 6.25 -11.00 -6.25
C LYS A 11 5.43 -11.43 -7.46
N ALA A 12 4.73 -12.57 -7.38
CA ALA A 12 3.89 -13.08 -8.47
C ALA A 12 2.60 -12.27 -8.66
N GLY A 13 1.94 -11.86 -7.57
CA GLY A 13 0.69 -11.11 -7.64
C GLY A 13 0.85 -9.62 -7.93
N TYR A 14 1.98 -9.02 -7.57
CA TYR A 14 2.21 -7.58 -7.67
C TYR A 14 1.99 -6.98 -9.08
N PRO A 15 2.49 -7.58 -10.18
CA PRO A 15 2.26 -7.05 -11.53
C PRO A 15 0.77 -6.97 -11.88
N HIS A 16 -0.03 -7.94 -11.43
CA HIS A 16 -1.46 -7.99 -11.68
C HIS A 16 -2.22 -6.92 -10.92
N VAL A 17 -1.84 -6.63 -9.68
CA VAL A 17 -2.40 -5.50 -8.91
C VAL A 17 -2.09 -4.18 -9.59
N LYS A 18 -0.85 -4.00 -10.07
CA LYS A 18 -0.41 -2.80 -10.76
C LYS A 18 -1.20 -2.57 -12.06
N GLU A 19 -1.35 -3.61 -12.86
CA GLU A 19 -2.18 -3.58 -14.07
C GLU A 19 -3.65 -3.28 -13.75
N GLY A 20 -4.23 -3.99 -12.78
CA GLY A 20 -5.62 -3.80 -12.36
C GLY A 20 -5.92 -2.40 -11.80
N ALA A 21 -4.93 -1.78 -11.15
CA ALA A 21 -5.01 -0.41 -10.63
C ALA A 21 -4.76 0.67 -11.71
N GLY A 22 -4.39 0.28 -12.93
CA GLY A 22 -4.09 1.22 -14.03
C GLY A 22 -2.83 2.06 -13.78
N LEU A 23 -1.90 1.58 -12.95
CA LEU A 23 -0.67 2.31 -12.63
C LEU A 23 0.31 2.28 -13.80
N ALA A 24 0.91 3.44 -14.10
CA ALA A 24 1.91 3.53 -15.16
C ALA A 24 3.15 2.66 -14.86
N PRO A 25 3.87 2.14 -15.87
CA PRO A 25 5.00 1.23 -15.66
C PRO A 25 6.12 1.77 -14.76
N TRP A 26 6.35 3.08 -14.77
CA TRP A 26 7.38 3.73 -13.94
C TRP A 26 6.93 4.02 -12.49
N VAL A 27 5.63 4.00 -12.20
CA VAL A 27 5.11 4.18 -10.84
C VAL A 27 5.21 2.84 -10.11
N LEU A 28 5.94 2.82 -8.99
CA LEU A 28 6.23 1.61 -8.20
C LEU A 28 6.74 0.47 -9.12
N PRO A 29 8.02 0.51 -9.53
CA PRO A 29 8.52 -0.47 -10.47
C PRO A 29 8.73 -1.84 -9.81
N GLU A 30 8.41 -2.92 -10.53
CA GLU A 30 8.46 -4.30 -10.03
C GLU A 30 9.85 -4.69 -9.52
N TYR A 31 10.92 -4.24 -10.20
CA TYR A 31 12.28 -4.53 -9.76
C TYR A 31 12.56 -4.01 -8.35
N GLY A 32 11.96 -2.86 -7.97
CA GLY A 32 12.16 -2.25 -6.67
C GLY A 32 11.50 -3.07 -5.57
N LEU A 33 10.24 -3.47 -5.81
CA LEU A 33 9.50 -4.34 -4.90
C LEU A 33 10.16 -5.73 -4.79
N ASN A 34 10.56 -6.33 -5.91
CA ASN A 34 11.23 -7.62 -5.93
C ASN A 34 12.53 -7.59 -5.10
N ARG A 35 13.36 -6.56 -5.28
CA ARG A 35 14.58 -6.38 -4.49
C ARG A 35 14.26 -6.25 -2.99
N THR A 36 13.30 -5.40 -2.62
CA THR A 36 12.92 -5.25 -1.21
C THR A 36 12.39 -6.56 -0.64
N ALA A 37 11.54 -7.28 -1.37
CA ALA A 37 11.02 -8.58 -0.94
C ALA A 37 12.14 -9.62 -0.76
N ASP A 38 13.14 -9.63 -1.65
CA ASP A 38 14.31 -10.51 -1.54
C ASP A 38 15.22 -10.13 -0.35
N GLU A 39 15.33 -8.84 -0.03
CA GLU A 39 16.11 -8.33 1.12
C GLU A 39 15.46 -8.67 2.47
N VAL A 40 14.14 -8.52 2.59
CA VAL A 40 13.43 -8.68 3.86
C VAL A 40 12.91 -10.11 4.10
N GLY A 41 12.72 -10.88 3.04
CA GLY A 41 12.16 -12.23 3.08
C GLY A 41 10.74 -12.30 3.67
N ASP A 42 10.26 -13.52 3.94
CA ASP A 42 8.94 -13.75 4.52
C ASP A 42 8.78 -13.09 5.89
N SER A 43 9.81 -13.15 6.74
CA SER A 43 9.75 -12.59 8.10
C SER A 43 9.57 -11.09 8.09
N GLY A 44 10.32 -10.35 7.27
CA GLY A 44 10.18 -8.90 7.20
C GLY A 44 8.86 -8.47 6.55
N LEU A 45 8.35 -9.22 5.57
CA LEU A 45 7.01 -8.97 5.02
C LEU A 45 5.92 -9.16 6.10
N LEU A 46 6.04 -10.19 6.94
CA LEU A 46 5.13 -10.40 8.07
C LEU A 46 5.26 -9.28 9.11
N GLU A 47 6.48 -8.88 9.47
CA GLU A 47 6.73 -7.76 10.40
C GLU A 47 6.08 -6.45 9.91
N VAL A 48 6.16 -6.14 8.61
CA VAL A 48 5.52 -4.95 8.03
C VAL A 48 3.99 -5.06 8.04
N SER A 49 3.45 -6.27 7.95
CA SER A 49 2.00 -6.53 7.95
C SER A 49 1.36 -6.48 9.34
N GLN A 50 2.13 -6.72 10.41
CA GLN A 50 1.65 -6.68 11.80
C GLN A 50 1.02 -5.34 12.21
N PRO A 51 1.69 -4.19 12.04
CA PRO A 51 1.10 -2.90 12.43
C PRO A 51 -0.15 -2.56 11.60
N LEU A 52 -0.31 -3.16 10.43
CA LEU A 52 -1.49 -3.02 9.58
C LEU A 52 -2.64 -3.96 9.98
N GLY A 53 -2.43 -4.84 10.98
CA GLY A 53 -3.39 -5.86 11.39
C GLY A 53 -3.56 -6.99 10.38
N LEU A 54 -2.65 -7.12 9.40
CA LEU A 54 -2.77 -8.07 8.30
C LEU A 54 -2.06 -9.42 8.57
N ALA A 55 -1.12 -9.45 9.52
CA ALA A 55 -0.25 -10.62 9.74
C ALA A 55 -1.02 -11.92 10.04
N GLU A 56 -2.01 -11.89 10.94
CA GLU A 56 -2.80 -13.08 11.30
C GLU A 56 -3.60 -13.62 10.11
N GLY A 57 -4.21 -12.73 9.32
CA GLY A 57 -4.93 -13.10 8.11
C GLY A 57 -4.00 -13.67 7.05
N VAL A 58 -2.82 -13.07 6.86
CA VAL A 58 -1.81 -13.54 5.91
C VAL A 58 -1.32 -14.93 6.29
N GLU A 59 -0.97 -15.20 7.55
CA GLU A 59 -0.52 -16.52 8.00
C GLU A 59 -1.56 -17.61 7.78
N GLN A 60 -2.83 -17.33 8.08
CA GLN A 60 -3.94 -18.27 7.82
C GLN A 60 -4.10 -18.55 6.32
N LEU A 61 -4.07 -17.51 5.50
CA LEU A 61 -4.24 -17.63 4.04
C LEU A 61 -3.05 -18.33 3.37
N LEU A 62 -1.83 -18.16 3.89
CA LEU A 62 -0.63 -18.80 3.35
C LEU A 62 -0.68 -20.34 3.40
N GLY A 63 -1.38 -20.91 4.39
CA GLY A 63 -1.58 -22.35 4.48
C GLY A 63 -2.52 -22.91 3.41
N MET A 64 -3.41 -22.06 2.88
CA MET A 64 -4.45 -22.43 1.90
C MET A 64 -4.14 -21.93 0.49
N ALA A 65 -3.20 -21.00 0.34
CA ALA A 65 -2.83 -20.45 -0.95
C ALA A 65 -2.35 -21.57 -1.89
N PRO A 66 -2.52 -21.42 -3.21
CA PRO A 66 -1.81 -22.26 -4.18
C PRO A 66 -0.29 -21.99 -4.13
N GLU A 67 0.51 -22.82 -4.79
CA GLU A 67 1.89 -22.45 -5.07
C GLU A 67 1.91 -21.33 -6.12
N PRO A 68 2.73 -20.28 -5.95
CA PRO A 68 2.74 -19.12 -6.85
C PRO A 68 2.92 -19.46 -8.33
N LEU A 69 3.69 -20.51 -8.64
CA LEU A 69 3.97 -20.96 -10.00
C LEU A 69 2.80 -21.73 -10.63
N ASP A 70 1.85 -22.20 -9.83
CA ASP A 70 0.70 -22.97 -10.28
C ASP A 70 -0.53 -22.08 -10.57
N VAL A 71 -0.44 -20.78 -10.26
CA VAL A 71 -1.52 -19.82 -10.51
C VAL A 71 -1.38 -19.24 -11.91
N SER A 72 -2.42 -19.37 -12.73
CA SER A 72 -2.41 -18.77 -14.06
C SER A 72 -2.52 -17.25 -13.97
N ALA A 73 -2.03 -16.54 -15.00
CA ALA A 73 -2.20 -15.09 -15.08
C ALA A 73 -3.70 -14.68 -15.06
N GLN A 74 -4.58 -15.52 -15.60
CA GLN A 74 -6.02 -15.26 -15.58
C GLN A 74 -6.59 -15.36 -14.17
N ASP A 75 -6.19 -16.38 -13.39
CA ASP A 75 -6.65 -16.53 -12.00
C ASP A 75 -6.20 -15.35 -11.13
N TRP A 76 -4.98 -14.85 -11.34
CA TRP A 76 -4.52 -13.63 -10.70
C TRP A 76 -5.37 -12.42 -11.06
N GLN A 77 -5.63 -12.21 -12.35
CA GLN A 77 -6.46 -11.10 -12.82
C GLN A 77 -7.88 -11.17 -12.25
N ASP A 78 -8.48 -12.36 -12.20
CA ASP A 78 -9.81 -12.56 -11.65
C ASP A 78 -9.86 -12.36 -10.13
N ALA A 79 -8.81 -12.74 -9.41
CA ALA A 79 -8.67 -12.46 -7.99
C ALA A 79 -8.53 -10.96 -7.73
N VAL A 80 -7.65 -10.27 -8.48
CA VAL A 80 -7.42 -8.83 -8.35
C VAL A 80 -8.69 -8.04 -8.63
N LYS A 81 -9.45 -8.36 -9.69
CA LYS A 81 -10.71 -7.67 -10.01
C LYS A 81 -11.79 -7.81 -8.94
N LYS A 82 -11.72 -8.87 -8.12
CA LYS A 82 -12.64 -9.09 -7.00
C LYS A 82 -12.20 -8.38 -5.73
N TRP A 83 -10.99 -7.82 -5.68
CA TRP A 83 -10.50 -7.09 -4.53
C TRP A 83 -11.15 -5.69 -4.48
N PRO A 84 -12.10 -5.44 -3.55
CA PRO A 84 -12.93 -4.22 -3.59
C PRO A 84 -12.14 -2.91 -3.58
N PRO A 85 -11.01 -2.78 -2.84
CA PRO A 85 -10.21 -1.56 -2.83
C PRO A 85 -9.43 -1.26 -4.12
N LEU A 86 -9.40 -2.17 -5.10
CA LEU A 86 -8.60 -2.02 -6.33
C LEU A 86 -8.83 -0.66 -7.03
N SER A 87 -10.08 -0.21 -7.08
CA SER A 87 -10.48 1.04 -7.73
C SER A 87 -9.84 2.28 -7.09
N GLN A 88 -9.44 2.21 -5.83
CA GLN A 88 -8.86 3.32 -5.08
C GLN A 88 -7.33 3.36 -5.17
N VAL A 89 -6.67 2.23 -5.47
CA VAL A 89 -5.21 2.09 -5.46
C VAL A 89 -4.52 3.15 -6.31
N GLY A 90 -4.99 3.35 -7.54
CA GLY A 90 -4.40 4.34 -8.46
C GLY A 90 -4.45 5.77 -7.92
N ALA A 91 -5.64 6.19 -7.46
CA ALA A 91 -5.87 7.54 -6.94
C ALA A 91 -5.08 7.80 -5.64
N VAL A 92 -5.06 6.84 -4.72
CA VAL A 92 -4.36 6.92 -3.44
C VAL A 92 -2.84 6.99 -3.63
N VAL A 93 -2.27 6.16 -4.52
CA VAL A 93 -0.84 6.20 -4.83
C VAL A 93 -0.45 7.53 -5.47
N ALA A 94 -1.25 8.04 -6.41
CA ALA A 94 -0.99 9.32 -7.06
C ALA A 94 -1.00 10.48 -6.05
N ALA A 95 -2.03 10.55 -5.20
CA ALA A 95 -2.15 11.56 -4.15
C ALA A 95 -0.96 11.52 -3.19
N PHE A 96 -0.51 10.32 -2.77
CA PHE A 96 0.64 10.19 -1.89
C PHE A 96 1.94 10.69 -2.53
N ILE A 97 2.18 10.37 -3.81
CA ILE A 97 3.38 10.85 -4.53
C ILE A 97 3.35 12.38 -4.64
N GLU A 98 2.21 12.96 -4.96
CA GLU A 98 2.00 14.41 -5.05
C GLU A 98 2.28 15.09 -3.69
N ALA A 99 1.57 14.67 -2.65
CA ALA A 99 1.65 15.22 -1.30
C ALA A 99 3.06 15.08 -0.70
N SER A 100 3.65 13.89 -0.77
CA SER A 100 5.00 13.64 -0.24
C SER A 100 6.07 14.43 -1.00
N GLY A 101 5.91 14.62 -2.32
CA GLY A 101 6.78 15.45 -3.13
C GLY A 101 6.81 16.91 -2.67
N LEU A 102 5.64 17.48 -2.35
CA LEU A 102 5.52 18.84 -1.81
C LEU A 102 6.21 18.98 -0.45
N VAL A 103 5.97 18.04 0.47
CA VAL A 103 6.59 18.02 1.80
C VAL A 103 8.12 17.93 1.70
N MET A 104 8.63 17.07 0.81
CA MET A 104 10.08 16.92 0.60
C MET A 104 10.70 18.16 -0.06
N ALA A 105 10.00 18.85 -0.96
CA ALA A 105 10.46 20.11 -1.53
C ALA A 105 10.55 21.22 -0.47
N GLN A 106 9.56 21.31 0.44
CA GLN A 106 9.57 22.28 1.53
C GLN A 106 10.75 22.09 2.50
N ARG A 107 11.19 20.84 2.74
CA ARG A 107 12.38 20.53 3.55
C ARG A 107 13.63 21.27 3.05
N GLN A 108 13.76 21.47 1.75
CA GLN A 108 14.94 22.08 1.15
C GLN A 108 14.92 23.62 1.21
N VAL A 109 13.73 24.22 1.36
CA VAL A 109 13.52 25.66 1.18
C VAL A 109 13.18 26.37 2.49
N ILE A 110 12.46 25.72 3.40
CA ILE A 110 11.95 26.34 4.63
C ILE A 110 12.46 25.53 5.83
N LYS A 111 12.96 26.22 6.88
CA LYS A 111 13.10 25.63 8.22
C LYS A 111 11.69 25.32 8.73
N ALA A 112 11.16 24.17 8.34
CA ALA A 112 9.85 23.72 8.76
C ALA A 112 9.81 23.66 10.30
N LYS A 113 8.74 24.18 10.89
CA LYS A 113 8.52 24.11 12.34
C LYS A 113 8.28 22.66 12.81
N VAL A 114 7.84 21.81 11.89
CA VAL A 114 7.59 20.38 12.09
C VAL A 114 8.57 19.61 11.22
N ASP A 115 9.13 18.53 11.76
CA ASP A 115 10.01 17.63 11.00
C ASP A 115 9.24 17.02 9.82
N PRO A 116 9.69 17.23 8.56
CA PRO A 116 9.06 16.65 7.38
C PRO A 116 8.90 15.13 7.43
N MET A 117 9.76 14.42 8.17
CA MET A 117 9.63 12.98 8.38
C MET A 117 8.38 12.60 9.19
N VAL A 118 7.94 13.46 10.10
CA VAL A 118 6.68 13.27 10.84
C VAL A 118 5.49 13.39 9.90
N ILE A 119 5.52 14.36 8.98
CA ILE A 119 4.45 14.56 7.99
C ILE A 119 4.41 13.37 7.03
N CYS A 120 5.56 12.93 6.49
CA CYS A 120 5.61 11.76 5.61
C CYS A 120 5.13 10.48 6.29
N ARG A 121 5.36 10.31 7.59
CA ARG A 121 4.80 9.18 8.35
C ARG A 121 3.27 9.25 8.40
N GLY A 122 2.70 10.42 8.65
CA GLY A 122 1.24 10.62 8.61
C GLY A 122 0.66 10.31 7.23
N LEU A 123 1.28 10.83 6.17
CA LEU A 123 0.91 10.51 4.78
C LEU A 123 0.99 9.01 4.49
N ALA A 124 2.00 8.31 5.01
CA ALA A 124 2.13 6.86 4.82
C ALA A 124 1.03 6.09 5.56
N ILE A 125 0.59 6.55 6.73
CA ILE A 125 -0.55 5.95 7.43
C ILE A 125 -1.83 6.14 6.59
N LEU A 126 -2.08 7.36 6.09
CA LEU A 126 -3.23 7.64 5.21
C LEU A 126 -3.19 6.83 3.91
N LEU A 127 -2.00 6.58 3.36
CA LEU A 127 -1.80 5.71 2.20
C LEU A 127 -2.30 4.27 2.45
N PHE A 128 -2.06 3.71 3.64
CA PHE A 128 -2.45 2.33 3.95
C PHE A 128 -3.89 2.19 4.47
N ALA A 129 -4.42 3.23 5.11
CA ALA A 129 -5.72 3.17 5.78
C ALA A 129 -6.87 2.58 4.93
N PRO A 130 -7.05 2.92 3.64
CA PRO A 130 -8.14 2.38 2.81
C PRO A 130 -8.07 0.86 2.60
N PHE A 131 -6.91 0.26 2.84
CA PHE A 131 -6.59 -1.13 2.54
C PHE A 131 -6.47 -2.01 3.79
N THR A 132 -6.90 -1.50 4.95
CA THR A 132 -6.82 -2.21 6.24
C THR A 132 -8.17 -2.20 6.95
N ASP A 133 -8.48 -3.27 7.69
CA ASP A 133 -9.77 -3.41 8.38
C ASP A 133 -10.03 -2.29 9.40
N LYS A 134 -8.98 -1.75 10.02
CA LYS A 134 -9.07 -0.69 11.04
C LYS A 134 -8.94 0.72 10.46
N GLY A 135 -8.56 0.86 9.19
CA GLY A 135 -8.26 2.16 8.62
C GLY A 135 -9.50 3.02 8.37
N ARG A 136 -10.70 2.43 8.29
CA ARG A 136 -11.95 3.18 8.12
C ARG A 136 -12.17 4.22 9.23
N LEU A 137 -11.98 3.83 10.49
CA LEU A 137 -12.17 4.73 11.63
C LEU A 137 -11.20 5.91 11.55
N LEU A 138 -9.96 5.66 11.13
CA LEU A 138 -8.98 6.72 10.93
C LEU A 138 -9.40 7.68 9.82
N LEU A 139 -9.89 7.16 8.68
CA LEU A 139 -10.35 8.00 7.57
C LEU A 139 -11.53 8.89 7.98
N GLU A 140 -12.43 8.38 8.83
CA GLU A 140 -13.55 9.14 9.39
C GLU A 140 -13.08 10.25 10.35
N GLU A 141 -12.17 9.95 11.27
CA GLU A 141 -11.56 10.95 12.14
C GLU A 141 -10.83 12.04 11.34
N MET A 142 -10.10 11.64 10.29
CA MET A 142 -9.35 12.58 9.45
C MET A 142 -10.27 13.42 8.56
N SER A 143 -11.38 12.85 8.10
CA SER A 143 -12.46 13.56 7.40
C SER A 143 -13.00 14.72 8.24
N ASP A 144 -13.26 14.51 9.53
CA ASP A 144 -13.73 15.58 10.43
C ASP A 144 -12.69 16.70 10.62
N VAL A 145 -11.40 16.36 10.64
CA VAL A 145 -10.30 17.32 10.83
C VAL A 145 -10.01 18.11 9.55
N LEU A 146 -10.01 17.44 8.40
CA LEU A 146 -9.59 18.02 7.12
C LEU A 146 -10.76 18.58 6.30
N GLY A 147 -12.00 18.24 6.65
CA GLY A 147 -13.20 18.68 5.93
C GLY A 147 -13.45 17.94 4.61
N GLU A 148 -12.76 16.82 4.38
CA GLU A 148 -12.91 15.96 3.20
C GLU A 148 -13.83 14.77 3.49
N GLN A 149 -14.12 13.92 2.49
CA GLN A 149 -14.93 12.72 2.67
C GLN A 149 -14.06 11.50 3.02
N ALA A 150 -14.47 10.71 4.02
CA ALA A 150 -13.79 9.46 4.39
C ALA A 150 -13.77 8.40 3.26
N ASP A 151 -14.72 8.47 2.33
CA ASP A 151 -14.80 7.61 1.14
C ASP A 151 -13.86 8.07 0.00
N ASP A 152 -13.23 9.24 0.12
CA ASP A 152 -12.22 9.74 -0.82
C ASP A 152 -10.85 9.90 -0.13
N PRO A 153 -10.12 8.79 0.07
CA PRO A 153 -8.82 8.84 0.74
C PRO A 153 -7.76 9.60 -0.07
N ALA A 154 -7.94 9.78 -1.38
CA ALA A 154 -6.99 10.55 -2.17
C ALA A 154 -7.05 12.04 -1.80
N ASP A 155 -8.26 12.58 -1.59
CA ASP A 155 -8.44 13.97 -1.15
C ASP A 155 -7.97 14.17 0.30
N LEU A 156 -8.22 13.22 1.19
CA LEU A 156 -7.65 13.25 2.55
C LEU A 156 -6.12 13.32 2.55
N ILE A 157 -5.45 12.55 1.67
CA ILE A 157 -4.00 12.57 1.54
C ILE A 157 -3.50 13.94 1.04
N ARG A 158 -4.19 14.53 0.06
CA ARG A 158 -3.81 15.86 -0.47
C ARG A 158 -3.98 16.95 0.57
N SER A 159 -5.08 16.93 1.32
CA SER A 159 -5.41 17.96 2.31
C SER A 159 -4.58 17.85 3.60
N TYR A 160 -3.88 16.72 3.82
CA TYR A 160 -2.97 16.53 4.95
C TYR A 160 -1.60 17.24 4.79
N ALA A 161 -1.11 17.42 3.56
CA ALA A 161 0.24 17.94 3.26
C ALA A 161 0.28 19.46 3.08
#